data_AF-A0A9R1RZ76-F1
#
_entry.id   AF-A0A9R1RZ76-F1
#
_cell.length_a   1.000
_cell.length_b   1.000
_cell.length_c   1.000
_cell.angle_alpha   90.00
_cell.angle_beta   90.00
_cell.angle_gamma   90.00
#
_symmetry.space_group_name_H-M   'P 1'
#
loop_
_entity.id
_entity.type
_entity.pdbx_description
1 polymer ?
#
loop_
_entity_poly.entity_id
_entity_poly.type
_entity_poly.pdbx_seq_one_letter_code
_entity_poly.pdbx_strand_id
1 'polypeptide(L)'
;MPLVRFEVRNEVGLGDPGLYGGAGAGKRGGVAGAAGEAEPKALLEGVAVAGLVGILRQLGDLAEFAADVFHDLHEQVITTSARGRKVLTRVQNIEAALPSLEKAVKNQKSHIHFAYVPGSDWHTQLQNEQNHLLSSDLPRFMMDSYEECRDPPRLYLLDKFDNAGAGACLKRYSDPSYFKKSWDVMRADKTAHLQKERKSHKIREKDHA
;
A
#
# COMPACT_ATOMS: atom_id res chain seq x y z
N MET A 1 -10.91 10.40 2.11
CA MET A 1 -10.59 9.08 2.69
C MET A 1 -11.24 9.05 4.06
N PRO A 2 -12.07 8.05 4.41
CA PRO A 2 -12.61 8.00 5.75
C PRO A 2 -11.41 7.70 6.65
N LEU A 3 -11.05 8.64 7.53
CA LEU A 3 -10.27 8.33 8.70
C LEU A 3 -11.00 7.16 9.35
N VAL A 4 -10.36 5.99 9.41
CA VAL A 4 -10.83 4.90 10.24
C VAL A 4 -10.92 5.51 11.63
N ARG A 5 -12.15 5.86 12.04
CA ARG A 5 -12.43 6.08 13.45
C ARG A 5 -12.11 4.72 14.04
N PHE A 6 -10.94 4.59 14.63
CA PHE A 6 -10.73 3.59 15.66
C PHE A 6 -11.98 3.73 16.52
N GLU A 7 -12.87 2.74 16.47
CA GLU A 7 -14.00 2.74 17.37
C GLU A 7 -13.35 2.70 18.73
N VAL A 8 -13.30 3.86 19.38
CA VAL A 8 -12.97 3.96 20.79
C VAL A 8 -14.07 3.13 21.43
N ARG A 9 -13.77 1.84 21.66
CA ARG A 9 -14.70 0.88 22.25
C ARG A 9 -15.32 1.61 23.42
N ASN A 10 -16.62 1.85 23.32
CA ASN A 10 -17.31 2.78 24.19
C ASN A 10 -16.96 2.43 25.64
N GLU A 11 -16.30 3.36 26.34
CA GLU A 11 -15.57 3.10 27.59
C GLU A 11 -16.47 3.00 28.82
N VAL A 12 -17.77 2.89 28.60
CA VAL A 12 -18.73 2.53 29.64
C VAL A 12 -18.40 1.19 30.31
N GLY A 13 -17.50 0.38 29.73
CA GLY A 13 -17.00 -0.86 30.32
C GLY A 13 -15.72 -0.74 31.17
N LEU A 14 -15.10 0.44 31.29
CA LEU A 14 -13.89 0.63 32.10
C LEU A 14 -14.20 1.09 33.54
N GLY A 15 -15.42 1.55 33.82
CA GLY A 15 -15.93 1.77 35.18
C GLY A 15 -16.44 0.48 35.82
N ASP A 16 -16.69 0.49 37.13
CA ASP A 16 -17.18 -0.68 37.87
C ASP A 16 -18.49 -1.23 37.25
N PRO A 17 -18.49 -2.45 36.67
CA PRO A 17 -19.69 -3.04 36.08
C PRO A 17 -20.87 -3.16 37.06
N GLY A 18 -20.58 -3.18 38.37
CA GLY A 18 -21.59 -3.18 39.43
C GLY A 18 -22.43 -1.90 39.48
N LEU A 19 -21.88 -0.76 39.04
CA LEU A 19 -22.58 0.53 38.99
C LEU A 19 -23.50 0.65 37.76
N TYR A 20 -23.18 -0.04 36.67
CA TYR A 20 -23.91 0.03 35.39
C TYR A 20 -24.88 -1.15 35.16
N GLY A 21 -24.72 -2.27 35.87
CA GLY A 21 -25.46 -3.53 35.67
C GLY A 21 -26.95 -3.53 36.07
N GLY A 22 -27.47 -2.44 36.64
CA GLY A 22 -28.83 -2.38 37.18
C GLY A 22 -29.97 -2.26 36.15
N ALA A 23 -29.68 -1.94 34.89
CA ALA A 23 -30.73 -1.50 33.95
C ALA A 23 -31.14 -2.49 32.85
N GLY A 24 -30.57 -3.70 32.74
CA GLY A 24 -30.82 -4.50 31.52
C GLY A 24 -30.58 -6.01 31.50
N ALA A 25 -30.29 -6.67 32.62
CA ALA A 25 -30.13 -8.13 32.62
C ALA A 25 -31.23 -8.79 33.46
N GLY A 26 -32.27 -9.28 32.78
CA GLY A 26 -33.33 -10.08 33.40
C GLY A 26 -32.75 -11.28 34.14
N LYS A 27 -32.79 -11.24 35.48
CA LYS A 27 -32.51 -12.40 36.32
C LYS A 27 -33.83 -12.88 36.93
N ARG A 28 -34.33 -13.98 36.36
CA ARG A 28 -35.31 -14.87 37.00
C ARG A 28 -34.70 -15.38 38.30
N GLY A 29 -35.37 -15.08 39.42
CA GLY A 29 -35.35 -15.88 40.63
C GLY A 29 -34.21 -15.60 41.61
N GLY A 30 -34.58 -15.09 42.79
CA GLY A 30 -33.84 -15.36 44.03
C GLY A 30 -33.23 -14.15 44.72
N VAL A 31 -33.95 -13.67 45.74
CA VAL A 31 -33.50 -12.86 46.89
C VAL A 31 -33.09 -11.42 46.59
N ALA A 32 -34.07 -10.53 46.77
CA ALA A 32 -33.89 -9.09 46.88
C ALA A 32 -33.09 -8.77 48.14
N GLY A 33 -31.82 -8.39 47.96
CA GLY A 33 -30.95 -7.91 49.01
C GLY A 33 -29.95 -6.90 48.46
N ALA A 34 -30.21 -5.62 48.73
CA ALA A 34 -29.25 -4.51 48.70
C ALA A 34 -28.52 -4.19 47.37
N ALA A 35 -29.25 -3.97 46.28
CA ALA A 35 -28.76 -3.15 45.17
C ALA A 35 -29.44 -1.78 45.25
N GLY A 36 -29.08 -1.03 46.29
CA GLY A 36 -29.55 0.34 46.51
C GLY A 36 -29.04 1.25 45.40
N GLU A 37 -29.85 2.26 45.07
CA GLU A 37 -29.51 3.40 44.21
C GLU A 37 -28.01 3.71 44.29
N ALA A 38 -27.27 3.41 43.22
CA ALA A 38 -25.90 3.91 43.12
C ALA A 38 -25.98 5.44 43.28
N GLU A 39 -25.30 5.98 44.30
CA GLU A 39 -25.39 7.41 44.61
C GLU A 39 -25.09 8.17 43.30
N PRO A 40 -25.96 9.08 42.84
CA PRO A 40 -25.82 9.70 41.51
C PRO A 40 -24.47 10.38 41.29
N LYS A 41 -23.78 10.74 42.39
CA LYS A 41 -22.40 11.22 42.42
C LYS A 41 -21.39 10.15 42.00
N ALA A 42 -21.49 8.93 42.54
CA ALA A 42 -20.60 7.83 42.19
C ALA A 42 -20.73 7.42 40.71
N LEU A 43 -21.94 7.49 40.16
CA LEU A 43 -22.18 7.30 38.72
C LEU A 43 -21.51 8.38 37.87
N LEU A 44 -21.66 9.66 38.26
CA LEU A 44 -21.05 10.78 37.55
C LEU A 44 -19.51 10.72 37.62
N GLU A 45 -18.96 10.38 38.78
CA GLU A 45 -17.52 10.18 38.97
C GLU A 45 -17.01 9.02 38.11
N GLY A 46 -17.74 7.90 38.06
CA GLY A 46 -17.40 6.77 37.19
C GLY A 46 -17.37 7.14 35.70
N VAL A 47 -18.37 7.90 35.22
CA VAL A 47 -18.39 8.40 33.84
C VAL A 47 -17.26 9.39 33.57
N ALA A 48 -16.95 10.28 34.52
CA ALA A 48 -15.86 11.24 34.39
C ALA A 48 -14.49 10.54 34.30
N VAL A 49 -14.24 9.55 35.16
CA VAL A 49 -13.01 8.75 35.14
C VAL A 49 -12.90 7.94 33.85
N ALA A 50 -13.96 7.26 33.43
CA ALA A 50 -13.98 6.53 32.15
C ALA A 50 -13.71 7.48 30.97
N GLY A 51 -14.31 8.68 30.97
CA GLY A 51 -14.05 9.69 29.93
C GLY A 51 -12.59 10.15 29.89
N LEU A 52 -11.96 10.37 31.06
CA LEU A 52 -10.54 10.76 31.15
C LEU A 52 -9.61 9.64 30.70
N VAL A 53 -9.89 8.38 31.08
CA VAL A 53 -9.13 7.21 30.63
C VAL A 53 -9.21 7.07 29.11
N GLY A 54 -10.37 7.37 28.52
CA GLY A 54 -10.53 7.28 27.07
C GLY A 54 -9.82 8.34 26.29
N ILE A 55 -9.77 9.56 26.82
CA ILE A 55 -8.91 10.60 26.27
C ILE A 55 -7.44 10.17 26.36
N LEU A 56 -7.01 9.59 27.49
CA LEU A 56 -5.64 9.12 27.67
C LEU A 56 -5.28 8.00 26.68
N ARG A 57 -6.20 7.09 26.41
CA ARG A 57 -6.00 6.02 25.42
C ARG A 57 -5.94 6.56 23.98
N GLN A 58 -6.84 7.48 23.62
CA GLN A 58 -6.80 8.16 22.32
C GLN A 58 -5.47 8.91 22.10
N LEU A 59 -4.91 9.54 23.14
CA LEU A 59 -3.60 10.17 23.07
C LEU A 59 -2.47 9.14 22.89
N GLY A 60 -2.61 7.95 23.48
CA GLY A 60 -1.71 6.82 23.25
C GLY A 60 -1.75 6.36 21.79
N ASP A 61 -2.95 6.10 21.25
CA ASP A 61 -3.15 5.69 19.85
C ASP A 61 -2.60 6.75 18.87
N LEU A 62 -2.80 8.04 19.18
CA LEU A 62 -2.24 9.14 18.38
C LEU A 62 -0.71 9.19 18.44
N ALA A 63 -0.12 8.93 19.61
CA ALA A 63 1.34 8.91 19.77
C ALA A 63 1.97 7.74 18.99
N GLU A 64 1.33 6.57 19.00
CA GLU A 64 1.73 5.42 18.18
C GLU A 64 1.65 5.75 16.69
N PHE A 65 0.52 6.30 16.22
CA PHE A 65 0.37 6.72 14.83
C PHE A 65 1.42 7.76 14.41
N ALA A 66 1.71 8.74 15.27
CA ALA A 66 2.73 9.74 14.99
C ALA A 66 4.13 9.11 14.88
N ALA A 67 4.43 8.12 15.74
CA ALA A 67 5.70 7.39 15.70
C ALA A 67 5.88 6.66 14.36
N ASP A 68 4.85 5.98 13.86
CA ASP A 68 4.88 5.30 12.56
C ASP A 68 5.12 6.28 11.40
N VAL A 69 4.39 7.40 11.37
CA VAL A 69 4.57 8.43 10.32
C VAL A 69 6.00 8.99 10.31
N PHE A 70 6.55 9.30 11.50
CA PHE A 70 7.90 9.82 11.60
C PHE A 70 8.96 8.76 11.30
N HIS A 71 8.70 7.49 11.60
CA HIS A 71 9.59 6.38 11.25
C HIS A 71 9.73 6.24 9.74
N ASP A 72 8.61 6.17 9.02
CA ASP A 72 8.60 6.04 7.56
C ASP A 72 9.27 7.23 6.87
N LEU A 73 8.99 8.45 7.37
CA LEU A 73 9.64 9.66 6.88
C LEU A 73 11.14 9.62 7.13
N HIS A 74 11.57 9.18 8.32
CA HIS A 74 12.97 9.07 8.66
C HIS A 74 13.70 8.10 7.74
N GLU A 75 13.12 6.93 7.45
CA GLU A 75 13.70 5.95 6.52
C GLU A 75 13.90 6.56 5.12
N GLN A 76 12.89 7.24 4.59
CA GLN A 76 12.99 7.92 3.29
C GLN A 76 14.05 9.03 3.28
N VAL A 77 14.17 9.79 4.37
CA VAL A 77 15.20 10.84 4.50
C VAL A 77 16.60 10.24 4.55
N ILE A 78 16.80 9.17 5.31
CA ILE A 78 18.11 8.51 5.43
C ILE A 78 18.53 7.87 4.10
N THR A 79 17.62 7.16 3.43
CA THR A 79 17.89 6.56 2.11
C THR A 79 18.22 7.63 1.07
N THR A 80 17.46 8.74 1.05
CA THR A 80 17.72 9.88 0.16
C THR A 80 19.05 10.57 0.47
N SER A 81 19.39 10.78 1.74
CA SER A 81 20.67 11.35 2.16
C SER A 81 21.85 10.47 1.76
N ALA A 82 21.75 9.15 1.94
CA ALA A 82 22.76 8.20 1.49
C ALA A 82 22.97 8.26 -0.03
N ARG A 83 21.88 8.31 -0.81
CA ARG A 83 21.94 8.50 -2.27
C ARG A 83 22.59 9.84 -2.63
N GLY A 84 22.23 10.92 -1.95
CA GLY A 84 22.80 12.25 -2.13
C GLY A 84 24.32 12.26 -1.92
N ARG A 85 24.80 11.65 -0.84
CA ARG A 85 26.24 11.49 -0.58
C ARG A 85 26.95 10.71 -1.68
N LYS A 86 26.37 9.61 -2.16
CA LYS A 86 26.93 8.82 -3.27
C LYS A 86 27.04 9.63 -4.56
N VAL A 87 26.03 10.45 -4.87
CA VAL A 87 26.06 11.36 -6.03
C VAL A 87 27.14 12.42 -5.85
N LEU A 88 27.22 13.05 -4.68
CA LEU A 88 28.22 14.07 -4.39
C LEU A 88 29.65 13.55 -4.57
N THR A 89 29.97 12.37 -4.03
CA THR A 89 31.29 11.75 -4.21
C THR A 89 31.59 11.47 -5.69
N ARG A 90 30.59 11.03 -6.47
CA ARG A 90 30.77 10.82 -7.92
C ARG A 90 31.04 12.13 -8.65
N VAL A 91 30.35 13.21 -8.29
CA VAL A 91 30.56 14.54 -8.87
C VAL A 91 31.98 15.02 -8.58
N GLN A 92 32.44 14.91 -7.34
CA GLN A 92 33.81 15.29 -6.97
C GLN A 92 34.87 14.50 -7.76
N ASN A 93 34.66 13.20 -7.94
CA ASN A 93 35.56 12.36 -8.74
C ASN A 93 35.57 12.78 -10.23
N ILE A 94 34.42 13.13 -10.78
CA ILE A 94 34.32 13.63 -12.16
C ILE A 94 35.02 14.99 -12.29
N GLU A 95 34.78 15.90 -11.35
CA GLU A 95 35.40 17.23 -11.31
C GLU A 95 36.93 17.13 -11.23
N ALA A 96 37.46 16.21 -10.42
CA ALA A 96 38.90 15.96 -10.35
C ALA A 96 39.49 15.35 -11.63
N ALA A 97 38.72 14.53 -12.36
CA ALA A 97 39.16 13.89 -13.61
C ALA A 97 39.04 14.81 -14.84
N LEU A 98 38.16 15.82 -14.78
CA LEU A 98 37.82 16.70 -15.91
C LEU A 98 39.03 17.42 -16.51
N PRO A 99 39.97 18.03 -15.74
CA PRO A 99 41.08 18.79 -16.32
C PRO A 99 42.02 17.92 -17.16
N SER A 100 42.26 16.67 -16.73
CA SER A 100 43.09 15.71 -17.47
C SER A 100 42.43 15.32 -18.79
N LEU A 101 41.13 15.04 -18.75
CA LEU A 101 40.33 14.71 -19.93
C LEU A 101 40.27 15.89 -20.91
N GLU A 102 40.02 17.10 -20.42
CA GLU A 102 39.97 18.30 -21.24
C GLU A 102 41.30 18.55 -21.96
N LYS A 103 42.42 18.37 -21.24
CA LYS A 103 43.76 18.46 -21.83
C LYS A 103 43.99 17.39 -22.90
N ALA A 104 43.58 16.15 -22.67
CA ALA A 104 43.70 15.07 -23.64
C ALA A 104 42.90 15.37 -24.92
N VAL A 105 41.67 15.85 -24.79
CA VAL A 105 40.79 16.21 -25.91
C VAL A 105 41.35 17.41 -26.69
N LYS A 106 41.79 18.48 -26.01
CA LYS A 106 42.36 19.68 -26.66
C LYS A 106 43.65 19.38 -27.42
N ASN A 107 44.45 18.43 -26.95
CA ASN A 107 45.70 18.05 -27.62
C ASN A 107 45.49 17.19 -28.87
N GLN A 108 44.26 16.72 -29.12
CA GLN A 108 43.93 15.87 -30.25
C GLN A 108 43.80 16.69 -31.54
N LYS A 109 44.77 16.56 -32.46
CA LYS A 109 44.83 17.36 -33.70
C LYS A 109 43.95 16.85 -34.84
N SER A 110 43.44 15.62 -34.77
CA SER A 110 42.61 15.00 -35.80
C SER A 110 41.29 14.52 -35.22
N HIS A 111 40.20 15.17 -35.62
CA HIS A 111 38.84 14.83 -35.18
C HIS A 111 38.32 13.51 -35.76
N ILE A 112 38.98 12.97 -36.79
CA ILE A 112 38.65 11.69 -37.43
C ILE A 112 38.73 10.54 -36.42
N HIS A 113 39.63 10.66 -35.43
CA HIS A 113 39.80 9.66 -34.38
C HIS A 113 38.55 9.48 -33.51
N PHE A 114 37.69 10.50 -33.34
CA PHE A 114 36.44 10.36 -32.59
C PHE A 114 35.32 9.67 -33.40
N ALA A 115 35.39 9.73 -34.73
CA ALA A 115 34.38 9.14 -35.61
C ALA A 115 34.59 7.63 -35.83
N TYR A 116 35.85 7.15 -35.76
CA TYR A 116 36.20 5.76 -36.07
C TYR A 116 36.67 4.94 -34.85
N VAL A 117 36.88 5.58 -33.69
CA VAL A 117 37.01 4.83 -32.44
C VAL A 117 35.62 4.43 -31.98
N PRO A 118 35.33 3.13 -31.82
CA PRO A 118 34.07 2.70 -31.23
C PRO A 118 33.98 3.28 -29.82
N GLY A 119 32.96 4.13 -29.62
CA GLY A 119 32.64 4.66 -28.31
C GLY A 119 32.15 3.55 -27.37
N SER A 120 31.89 3.92 -26.13
CA SER A 120 31.19 3.02 -25.21
C SER A 120 29.67 3.14 -25.44
N ASP A 121 29.00 2.01 -25.63
CA ASP A 121 27.54 1.96 -25.69
C ASP A 121 26.97 2.29 -24.30
N TRP A 122 26.62 3.56 -24.09
CA TRP A 122 25.96 4.00 -22.87
C TRP A 122 24.45 4.00 -23.07
N HIS A 123 23.74 3.35 -22.16
CA HIS A 123 22.28 3.42 -22.09
C HIS A 123 21.85 3.83 -20.68
N THR A 124 20.83 4.68 -20.58
CA THR A 124 20.15 4.89 -19.30
C THR A 124 19.43 3.61 -18.92
N GLN A 125 19.69 3.10 -17.72
CA GLN A 125 18.83 2.08 -17.12
C GLN A 125 17.59 2.76 -16.54
N LEU A 126 16.65 3.14 -17.41
CA LEU A 126 15.34 3.62 -17.01
C LEU A 126 14.50 2.41 -16.61
N GLN A 127 14.45 2.13 -15.31
CA GLN A 127 13.50 1.16 -14.76
C GLN A 127 12.11 1.80 -14.82
N ASN A 128 11.20 1.21 -15.58
CA ASN A 128 9.80 1.58 -15.57
C ASN A 128 9.09 0.67 -14.57
N GLU A 129 8.90 1.16 -13.35
CA GLU A 129 8.13 0.44 -12.34
C GLU A 129 6.69 0.34 -12.80
N GLN A 130 6.26 -0.89 -13.10
CA GLN A 130 4.88 -1.21 -13.43
C GLN A 130 4.32 -2.01 -12.26
N ASN A 131 3.08 -1.71 -11.84
CA ASN A 131 2.35 -2.28 -10.69
C ASN A 131 2.67 -1.61 -9.32
N HIS A 132 2.12 -0.41 -9.08
CA HIS A 132 2.28 0.32 -7.81
C HIS A 132 1.32 -0.09 -6.68
N LEU A 133 0.40 -1.02 -6.96
CA LEU A 133 -0.66 -1.44 -6.03
C LEU A 133 -0.55 -2.94 -5.77
N LEU A 134 0.59 -3.37 -5.26
CA LEU A 134 0.78 -4.75 -4.84
C LEU A 134 0.39 -4.92 -3.38
N SER A 135 -0.02 -6.13 -3.00
CA SER A 135 -0.31 -6.45 -1.59
C SER A 135 0.91 -6.29 -0.69
N SER A 136 2.13 -6.41 -1.24
CA SER A 136 3.39 -6.15 -0.53
C SER A 136 3.60 -4.69 -0.19
N ASP A 137 2.98 -3.81 -0.97
CA ASP A 137 3.21 -2.36 -0.90
C ASP A 137 2.12 -1.70 -0.06
N LEU A 138 1.26 -2.49 0.60
CA LEU A 138 0.17 -2.01 1.41
C LEU A 138 0.71 -1.51 2.77
N PRO A 139 0.53 -0.23 3.12
CA PRO A 139 0.83 0.28 4.44
C PRO A 139 0.28 -0.57 5.58
N ARG A 140 1.05 -0.68 6.67
CA ARG A 140 0.74 -1.53 7.82
C ARG A 140 -0.64 -1.27 8.41
N PHE A 141 -1.03 0.00 8.56
CA PHE A 141 -2.36 0.37 9.07
C PHE A 141 -3.53 -0.18 8.23
N MET A 142 -3.35 -0.31 6.91
CA MET A 142 -4.35 -0.93 6.05
C MET A 142 -4.28 -2.46 6.13
N MET A 143 -3.09 -3.03 6.36
CA MET A 143 -2.93 -4.46 6.58
C MET A 143 -3.63 -4.89 7.88
N ASP A 144 -3.49 -4.14 8.96
CA ASP A 144 -4.15 -4.44 10.24
C ASP A 144 -5.69 -4.46 10.07
N SER A 145 -6.22 -3.48 9.33
CA SER A 145 -7.65 -3.43 8.99
C SER A 145 -8.08 -4.59 8.08
N TYR A 146 -7.21 -5.00 7.16
CA TYR A 146 -7.44 -6.12 6.25
C TYR A 146 -7.46 -7.46 6.99
N GLU A 147 -6.60 -7.64 7.99
CA GLU A 147 -6.55 -8.84 8.83
C GLU A 147 -7.76 -8.96 9.77
N GLU A 148 -8.36 -7.84 10.20
CA GLU A 148 -9.60 -7.86 10.98
C GLU A 148 -10.83 -8.21 10.10
N CYS A 149 -10.73 -8.05 8.78
CA CYS A 149 -11.81 -8.38 7.87
C CYS A 149 -12.08 -9.89 7.83
N ARG A 150 -13.31 -10.26 7.46
CA ARG A 150 -13.68 -11.67 7.33
C ARG A 150 -12.99 -12.30 6.12
N ASP A 151 -12.31 -13.40 6.37
CA ASP A 151 -11.77 -14.26 5.32
C ASP A 151 -12.86 -14.74 4.34
N PRO A 152 -12.50 -14.98 3.06
CA PRO A 152 -13.40 -15.62 2.13
C PRO A 152 -13.83 -17.01 2.64
N PRO A 153 -15.01 -17.51 2.24
CA PRO A 153 -15.42 -18.87 2.56
C PRO A 153 -14.35 -19.88 2.16
N ARG A 154 -14.22 -20.98 2.91
CA ARG A 154 -13.21 -22.04 2.71
C ARG A 154 -13.52 -22.93 1.49
N LEU A 155 -13.64 -22.31 0.32
CA LEU A 155 -14.01 -22.94 -0.95
C LEU A 155 -12.94 -23.91 -1.45
N TYR A 156 -11.70 -23.81 -0.95
CA TYR A 156 -10.64 -24.77 -1.24
C TYR A 156 -11.01 -26.22 -0.86
N LEU A 157 -11.96 -26.41 0.07
CA LEU A 157 -12.48 -27.72 0.45
C LEU A 157 -13.26 -28.40 -0.70
N LEU A 158 -13.78 -27.60 -1.64
CA LEU A 158 -14.54 -28.04 -2.80
C LEU A 158 -13.67 -28.25 -4.04
N ASP A 159 -12.43 -27.77 -4.05
CA ASP A 159 -11.53 -27.88 -5.21
C ASP A 159 -11.29 -29.34 -5.63
N LYS A 160 -11.37 -30.29 -4.68
CA LYS A 160 -11.28 -31.73 -4.96
C LYS A 160 -12.39 -32.28 -5.86
N PHE A 161 -13.50 -31.54 -5.99
CA PHE A 161 -14.63 -31.87 -6.86
C PHE A 161 -14.67 -30.99 -8.11
N ASP A 162 -13.75 -30.04 -8.27
CA ASP A 162 -13.67 -29.18 -9.46
C ASP A 162 -12.66 -29.77 -10.46
N ASN A 163 -13.05 -29.86 -11.73
CA ASN A 163 -12.20 -30.31 -12.82
C ASN A 163 -10.97 -29.40 -13.03
N ALA A 164 -11.05 -28.13 -12.62
CA ALA A 164 -9.96 -27.16 -12.74
C ALA A 164 -8.92 -27.25 -11.60
N GLY A 165 -9.16 -28.08 -10.58
CA GLY A 165 -8.21 -28.36 -9.51
C GLY A 165 -8.08 -27.26 -8.45
N ALA A 166 -6.94 -27.24 -7.76
CA ALA A 166 -6.70 -26.39 -6.59
C ALA A 166 -6.82 -24.88 -6.91
N GLY A 167 -7.54 -24.16 -6.05
CA GLY A 167 -7.82 -22.73 -6.14
C GLY A 167 -8.89 -22.36 -7.17
N ALA A 168 -9.49 -23.32 -7.87
CA ALA A 168 -10.51 -23.03 -8.88
C ALA A 168 -11.80 -22.49 -8.26
N CYS A 169 -12.29 -23.10 -7.18
CA CYS A 169 -13.52 -22.67 -6.53
C CYS A 169 -13.37 -21.26 -5.95
N LEU A 170 -12.21 -20.94 -5.37
CA LEU A 170 -11.94 -19.61 -4.83
C LEU A 170 -11.84 -18.56 -5.95
N LYS A 171 -11.18 -18.86 -7.08
CA LYS A 171 -11.11 -17.95 -8.24
C LYS A 171 -12.49 -17.67 -8.86
N ARG A 172 -13.41 -18.64 -8.85
CA ARG A 172 -14.81 -18.42 -9.27
C ARG A 172 -15.56 -17.47 -8.33
N TYR A 173 -15.21 -17.46 -7.05
CA TYR A 173 -15.77 -16.52 -6.07
C TYR A 173 -15.14 -15.13 -6.17
N SER A 174 -13.81 -15.06 -6.24
CA SER A 174 -13.05 -13.81 -6.41
C SER A 174 -11.70 -14.09 -7.10
N ASP A 175 -11.49 -13.51 -8.28
CA ASP A 175 -10.20 -13.56 -9.00
C ASP A 175 -9.59 -12.15 -9.10
N PRO A 176 -8.59 -11.81 -8.26
CA PRO A 176 -7.89 -10.52 -8.33
C PRO A 176 -7.21 -10.25 -9.69
N SER A 177 -6.92 -11.30 -10.46
CA SER A 177 -6.27 -11.18 -11.77
C SER A 177 -7.25 -10.91 -12.91
N TYR A 178 -8.56 -10.93 -12.66
CA TYR A 178 -9.58 -10.83 -13.71
C TYR A 178 -9.42 -9.60 -14.60
N PHE A 179 -9.30 -8.41 -13.99
CA PHE A 179 -9.18 -7.15 -14.74
C PHE A 179 -7.91 -7.06 -15.56
N LYS A 180 -6.79 -7.59 -15.04
CA LYS A 180 -5.54 -7.64 -15.79
C LYS A 180 -5.66 -8.53 -17.02
N LYS A 181 -6.23 -9.74 -16.85
CA LYS A 181 -6.47 -10.68 -17.96
C LYS A 181 -7.42 -10.09 -19.00
N SER A 182 -8.54 -9.50 -18.58
CA SER A 182 -9.52 -8.92 -19.52
C SER A 182 -8.94 -7.72 -20.28
N TRP A 183 -8.12 -6.91 -19.61
CA TRP A 183 -7.38 -5.82 -20.22
C TRP A 183 -6.37 -6.31 -21.25
N ASP A 184 -5.61 -7.37 -20.95
CA ASP A 184 -4.62 -7.94 -21.86
C ASP A 184 -5.28 -8.52 -23.12
N VAL A 185 -6.43 -9.19 -22.98
CA VAL A 185 -7.24 -9.68 -24.12
C VAL A 185 -7.73 -8.51 -24.98
N MET A 186 -8.35 -7.49 -24.36
CA MET A 186 -8.83 -6.31 -25.07
C MET A 186 -7.69 -5.60 -25.83
N ARG A 187 -6.51 -5.49 -25.21
CA ARG A 187 -5.33 -4.91 -25.84
C ARG A 187 -4.90 -5.74 -27.05
N ALA A 188 -4.83 -7.06 -26.92
CA ALA A 188 -4.48 -7.95 -28.02
C ALA A 188 -5.46 -7.79 -29.20
N ASP A 189 -6.77 -7.80 -28.94
CA ASP A 189 -7.80 -7.62 -29.97
C ASP A 189 -7.68 -6.27 -30.67
N LYS A 190 -7.45 -5.19 -29.90
CA LYS A 190 -7.24 -3.84 -30.47
C LYS A 190 -6.01 -3.80 -31.37
N THR A 191 -4.90 -4.43 -30.97
CA THR A 191 -3.70 -4.50 -31.80
C THR A 191 -3.93 -5.30 -33.09
N ALA A 192 -4.67 -6.41 -33.01
CA ALA A 192 -5.03 -7.21 -34.17
C ALA A 192 -5.93 -6.43 -35.14
N HIS A 193 -6.92 -5.69 -34.61
CA HIS A 193 -7.79 -4.82 -35.40
C HIS A 193 -6.99 -3.73 -36.14
N LEU A 194 -6.11 -3.01 -35.42
CA LEU A 194 -5.25 -1.98 -36.01
C LEU A 194 -4.33 -2.56 -37.10
N GLN A 195 -3.79 -3.76 -36.91
CA GLN A 195 -3.00 -4.43 -37.94
C GLN A 195 -3.86 -4.78 -39.17
N LYS A 196 -5.10 -5.23 -38.98
CA LYS A 196 -6.03 -5.54 -40.07
C LYS A 196 -6.43 -4.28 -40.85
N GLU A 197 -6.72 -3.18 -40.17
CA GLU A 197 -7.00 -1.87 -40.81
C GLU A 197 -5.79 -1.34 -41.58
N ARG A 198 -4.59 -1.41 -41.02
CA ARG A 198 -3.37 -0.99 -41.76
C ARG A 198 -3.13 -1.84 -43.00
N LYS A 199 -3.50 -3.12 -42.98
CA LYS A 199 -3.43 -4.01 -44.16
C LYS A 199 -4.51 -3.65 -45.18
N SER A 200 -5.76 -3.40 -44.76
CA SER A 200 -6.85 -3.05 -45.68
C SER A 200 -6.64 -1.69 -46.34
N HIS A 201 -6.13 -0.69 -45.62
CA HIS A 201 -5.74 0.60 -46.20
C HIS A 201 -4.65 0.45 -47.27
N LYS A 202 -3.60 -0.33 -47.01
CA LYS A 202 -2.53 -0.59 -47.98
C LYS A 202 -2.99 -1.32 -49.24
N ILE A 203 -4.02 -2.16 -49.15
CA ILE A 203 -4.60 -2.85 -50.32
C ILE A 203 -5.39 -1.85 -51.15
N ARG A 204 -6.27 -1.07 -50.51
CA ARG A 204 -7.07 -0.02 -51.21
C ARG A 204 -6.20 1.04 -51.88
N GLU A 205 -5.07 1.39 -51.28
CA GLU A 205 -4.11 2.36 -51.85
C GLU A 205 -3.39 1.81 -53.10
N LYS A 206 -3.20 0.48 -53.20
CA LYS A 206 -2.63 -0.17 -54.38
C LYS A 206 -3.65 -0.38 -55.50
N ASP A 207 -4.92 -0.58 -55.17
CA ASP A 207 -5.99 -0.77 -56.15
C ASP A 207 -6.42 0.57 -56.83
N HIS A 208 -5.98 1.70 -56.28
CA HIS A 208 -6.24 3.06 -56.80
C HIS A 208 -5.05 3.69 -57.54
N ALA A 209 -3.94 2.97 -57.72
CA ALA A 209 -2.76 3.38 -58.48
C ALA A 209 -2.67 2.57 -59.79
#